data_AF-A0A7Y8HA74-F1
#
_entry.id   AF-A0A7Y8HA74-F1
#
_cell.length_a   1.000
_cell.length_b   1.000
_cell.length_c   1.000
_cell.angle_alpha   90.00
_cell.angle_beta   90.00
_cell.angle_gamma   90.00
#
_symmetry.space_group_name_H-M   'P 1'
#
loop_
_entity.id
_entity.type
_entity.pdbx_description
1 polymer ?
#
loop_
_entity_poly.entity_id
_entity_poly.type
_entity_poly.pdbx_seq_one_letter_code
_entity_poly.pdbx_strand_id
1 'polypeptide(L)'
;MIYLAKKFPKAKGLTQRALNQAARELLLAQQSDWAFMIYSGNASEYARKRFTEHVAIFNRIFDSIVSMNISENWLSDIENKDSIFKDIDYRIYQSKDY
;
A
#
# COMPACT_ATOMS: atom_id res chain seq x y z
N MET A 1 -2.62 -7.88 -1.77
CA MET A 1 -2.12 -7.29 -3.02
C MET A 1 -2.26 -8.23 -4.23
N ILE A 2 -1.78 -9.48 -4.18
CA ILE A 2 -1.93 -10.46 -5.28
C ILE A 2 -3.38 -10.55 -5.80
N TYR A 3 -4.35 -10.68 -4.89
CA TYR A 3 -5.78 -10.67 -5.24
C TYR A 3 -6.19 -9.43 -6.05
N LEU A 4 -5.82 -8.23 -5.61
CA LEU A 4 -6.14 -6.98 -6.31
C LEU A 4 -5.50 -6.95 -7.70
N ALA A 5 -4.23 -7.36 -7.81
CA ALA A 5 -3.50 -7.38 -9.06
C ALA A 5 -4.12 -8.36 -10.08
N LYS A 6 -4.55 -9.53 -9.62
CA LYS A 6 -5.28 -10.52 -10.43
C LYS A 6 -6.70 -10.05 -10.81
N LYS A 7 -7.43 -9.43 -9.87
CA LYS A 7 -8.81 -8.95 -10.09
C LYS A 7 -8.88 -7.76 -11.05
N PHE A 8 -7.89 -6.88 -11.01
CA PHE A 8 -7.83 -5.68 -11.84
C PHE A 8 -6.58 -5.70 -12.72
N PRO A 9 -6.47 -6.57 -13.73
CA PRO A 9 -5.19 -6.77 -14.42
C PRO A 9 -4.83 -5.63 -15.37
N LYS A 10 -5.83 -4.87 -15.83
CA LYS A 10 -5.70 -3.79 -16.82
C LYS A 10 -6.31 -2.48 -16.32
N ALA A 11 -6.22 -2.22 -15.01
CA ALA A 11 -6.72 -0.97 -14.44
C ALA A 11 -6.04 0.25 -15.09
N LYS A 12 -6.80 1.34 -15.18
CA LYS A 12 -6.36 2.64 -15.71
C LYS A 12 -6.86 3.76 -14.80
N GLY A 13 -6.32 4.96 -14.96
CA GLY A 13 -6.78 6.16 -14.26
C GLY A 13 -6.74 6.01 -12.74
N LEU A 14 -7.81 6.42 -12.07
CA LEU A 14 -7.89 6.45 -10.60
C LEU A 14 -7.67 5.09 -9.95
N THR A 15 -8.21 4.01 -10.53
CA THR A 15 -8.02 2.66 -9.99
C THR A 15 -6.57 2.20 -10.09
N GLN A 16 -5.86 2.53 -11.19
CA GLN A 16 -4.43 2.21 -11.33
C GLN A 16 -3.60 2.97 -10.28
N ARG A 17 -3.89 4.25 -10.07
CA ARG A 17 -3.25 5.06 -9.02
C ARG A 17 -3.44 4.45 -7.63
N ALA A 18 -4.68 4.10 -7.29
CA ALA A 18 -5.00 3.45 -6.02
C ALA A 18 -4.26 2.10 -5.86
N LEU A 19 -4.20 1.27 -6.91
CA LEU A 19 -3.47 0.00 -6.88
C LEU A 19 -1.96 0.19 -6.69
N ASN A 20 -1.38 1.22 -7.34
CA ASN A 20 0.02 1.58 -7.15
C ASN A 20 0.29 2.06 -5.73
N GLN A 21 -0.59 2.88 -5.16
CA GLN A 21 -0.44 3.32 -3.77
C GLN A 21 -0.60 2.15 -2.80
N ALA A 22 -1.55 1.23 -3.02
CA ALA A 22 -1.66 0.01 -2.22
C ALA A 22 -0.37 -0.83 -2.27
N ALA A 23 0.30 -0.90 -3.41
CA ALA A 23 1.60 -1.55 -3.51
C ALA A 23 2.67 -0.85 -2.65
N ARG A 24 2.72 0.49 -2.64
CA ARG A 24 3.64 1.25 -1.77
C ARG A 24 3.37 1.03 -0.30
N GLU A 25 2.11 1.12 0.13
CA GLU A 25 1.74 0.88 1.54
C GLU A 25 2.10 -0.52 2.01
N LEU A 26 1.95 -1.52 1.13
CA LEU A 26 2.38 -2.88 1.44
C LEU A 26 3.90 -2.95 1.63
N LEU A 27 4.69 -2.34 0.75
CA LEU A 27 6.15 -2.31 0.87
C LEU A 27 6.60 -1.58 2.14
N LEU A 28 5.98 -0.45 2.46
CA LEU A 28 6.23 0.30 3.69
C LEU A 28 5.91 -0.53 4.93
N ALA A 29 4.78 -1.25 4.94
CA ALA A 29 4.42 -2.13 6.04
C ALA A 29 5.38 -3.33 6.19
N GLN A 30 6.02 -3.78 5.11
CA GLN A 30 6.95 -4.91 5.09
C GLN A 30 8.39 -4.56 5.45
N GLN A 31 8.71 -3.27 5.65
CA GLN A 31 10.07 -2.85 5.98
C GLN A 31 10.54 -3.47 7.31
N SER A 32 11.68 -4.15 7.27
CA SER A 32 12.25 -4.89 8.42
C SER A 32 12.63 -3.99 9.59
N ASP A 33 12.92 -2.72 9.32
CA ASP A 33 13.33 -1.76 10.34
C ASP A 33 12.27 -1.60 11.44
N TRP A 34 10.98 -1.68 11.09
CA TRP A 34 9.91 -1.64 12.09
C TRP A 34 10.04 -2.76 13.12
N ALA A 35 10.24 -3.99 12.65
CA ALA A 35 10.41 -5.15 13.53
C ALA A 35 11.69 -5.03 14.37
N PHE A 36 12.79 -4.54 13.77
CA PHE A 36 14.05 -4.33 14.46
C PHE A 36 13.96 -3.23 15.55
N MET A 37 13.30 -2.11 15.27
CA MET A 37 13.06 -1.01 16.23
C MET A 37 12.17 -1.45 17.39
N ILE A 38 11.17 -2.29 17.12
CA ILE A 38 10.34 -2.88 18.17
C ILE A 38 11.18 -3.85 19.03
N TYR A 39 11.95 -4.74 18.39
CA TYR A 39 12.75 -5.73 19.11
C TYR A 39 13.87 -5.10 19.95
N SER A 40 14.57 -4.11 19.41
CA SER A 40 15.69 -3.43 20.07
C SER A 40 15.27 -2.43 21.17
N GLY A 41 13.96 -2.14 21.31
CA GLY A 41 13.45 -1.14 22.26
C GLY A 41 13.64 0.32 21.81
N ASN A 42 14.31 0.57 20.67
CA ASN A 42 14.57 1.91 20.16
C ASN A 42 13.39 2.41 19.32
N ALA A 43 12.75 3.50 19.78
CA ALA A 43 11.62 4.14 19.08
C ALA A 43 10.48 3.14 18.73
N SER A 44 10.25 2.15 19.60
CA SER A 44 9.29 1.06 19.37
C SER A 44 7.85 1.55 19.19
N GLU A 45 7.43 2.58 19.91
CA GLU A 45 6.10 3.19 19.74
C GLU A 45 5.94 3.85 18.37
N TYR A 46 6.98 4.52 17.88
CA TYR A 46 6.98 5.08 16.53
C TYR A 46 6.88 3.98 15.48
N ALA A 47 7.70 2.92 15.60
CA ALA A 47 7.66 1.79 14.68
C ALA A 47 6.30 1.08 14.68
N ARG A 48 5.71 0.83 15.86
CA ARG A 48 4.37 0.24 16.00
C ARG A 48 3.31 1.11 15.32
N LYS A 49 3.38 2.43 15.53
CA LYS A 49 2.45 3.39 14.92
C LYS A 49 2.57 3.37 13.40
N ARG A 50 3.79 3.46 12.84
CA ARG A 50 4.01 3.48 11.39
C ARG A 50 3.57 2.18 10.72
N PHE A 51 3.95 1.03 11.27
CA PHE A 51 3.50 -0.27 10.77
C PHE A 51 1.97 -0.35 10.73
N THR A 52 1.30 -0.01 11.84
CA THR A 52 -0.17 -0.07 11.93
C THR A 52 -0.84 0.91 10.97
N GLU A 53 -0.27 2.10 10.80
CA GLU A 53 -0.75 3.12 9.88
C GLU A 53 -0.71 2.64 8.41
N HIS A 54 0.43 2.10 7.95
CA HIS A 54 0.55 1.57 6.59
C HIS A 54 -0.41 0.41 6.33
N VAL A 55 -0.57 -0.51 7.29
CA VAL A 55 -1.56 -1.59 7.19
C VAL A 55 -2.99 -1.04 7.10
N ALA A 56 -3.33 -0.04 7.91
CA ALA A 56 -4.66 0.57 7.90
C ALA A 56 -4.95 1.31 6.58
N ILE A 57 -3.98 2.06 6.06
CA ILE A 57 -4.10 2.75 4.76
C ILE A 57 -4.26 1.71 3.65
N PHE A 58 -3.42 0.66 3.62
CA PHE A 58 -3.54 -0.44 2.66
C PHE A 58 -4.96 -1.04 2.64
N ASN A 59 -5.50 -1.37 3.81
CA ASN A 59 -6.84 -1.96 3.94
C ASN A 59 -7.93 -0.99 3.46
N ARG A 60 -7.81 0.29 3.81
CA ARG A 60 -8.76 1.32 3.33
C ARG A 60 -8.73 1.46 1.81
N ILE A 61 -7.54 1.45 1.19
CA ILE A 61 -7.44 1.47 -0.28
C ILE A 61 -8.08 0.20 -0.87
N PHE A 62 -7.80 -0.96 -0.29
CA PHE A 62 -8.39 -2.24 -0.72
C PHE A 62 -9.92 -2.16 -0.73
N ASP A 63 -10.53 -1.71 0.37
CA ASP A 63 -11.98 -1.60 0.51
C ASP A 63 -12.55 -0.58 -0.47
N SER A 64 -11.89 0.57 -0.64
CA SER A 64 -12.27 1.60 -1.63
C SER A 64 -12.22 1.09 -3.07
N ILE A 65 -11.22 0.28 -3.43
CA ILE A 65 -11.13 -0.32 -4.77
C ILE A 65 -12.23 -1.35 -4.97
N VAL A 66 -12.45 -2.24 -4.00
CA VAL A 66 -13.44 -3.33 -4.12
C VAL A 66 -14.88 -2.79 -4.15
N SER A 67 -15.16 -1.73 -3.39
CA SER A 67 -16.46 -1.03 -3.39
C SER A 67 -16.62 -0.02 -4.53
N MET A 68 -15.60 0.17 -5.37
CA MET A 68 -15.58 1.18 -6.44
C MET A 68 -15.82 2.62 -5.95
N ASN A 69 -15.50 2.90 -4.68
CA ASN A 69 -15.68 4.20 -4.05
C ASN A 69 -14.32 4.77 -3.60
N ILE A 70 -13.51 5.16 -4.58
CA ILE A 70 -12.18 5.75 -4.35
C ILE A 70 -12.34 7.26 -4.24
N SER A 71 -11.98 7.81 -3.08
CA SER A 71 -11.87 9.26 -2.90
C SER A 71 -10.55 9.75 -3.49
N GLU A 72 -10.62 10.54 -4.57
CA GLU A 72 -9.43 11.07 -5.23
C GLU A 72 -8.62 12.05 -4.35
N ASN A 73 -9.32 12.88 -3.56
CA ASN A 73 -8.65 13.82 -2.64
C ASN A 73 -7.84 13.06 -1.59
N TRP A 74 -8.48 12.10 -0.92
CA TRP A 74 -7.80 11.29 0.09
C TRP A 74 -6.66 10.45 -0.51
N LEU A 75 -6.84 9.90 -1.71
CA LEU A 75 -5.78 9.20 -2.42
C LEU A 75 -4.59 10.12 -2.70
N SER A 76 -4.85 11.35 -3.13
CA SER A 76 -3.79 12.33 -3.41
C SER A 76 -3.02 12.71 -2.14
N ASP A 77 -3.70 12.82 -1.00
CA ASP A 77 -3.06 13.10 0.29
C ASP A 77 -2.08 11.99 0.69
N ILE A 78 -2.48 10.72 0.54
CA ILE A 78 -1.59 9.58 0.85
C ILE A 78 -0.48 9.43 -0.19
N GLU A 79 -0.74 9.68 -1.47
CA GLU A 79 0.29 9.68 -2.52
C GLU A 79 1.36 10.74 -2.27
N ASN A 80 0.98 11.91 -1.73
CA ASN A 80 1.93 12.96 -1.35
C ASN A 80 2.75 12.57 -0.11
N LYS A 81 2.11 11.95 0.88
CA LYS A 81 2.75 11.54 2.13
C LYS A 81 3.72 10.37 1.94
N ASP A 82 3.27 9.32 1.25
CA ASP A 82 3.95 8.04 1.12
C ASP A 82 4.35 7.82 -0.36
N SER A 83 5.24 8.70 -0.85
CA SER A 83 5.60 8.89 -2.27
C SER A 83 6.81 8.07 -2.77
N ILE A 84 7.22 7.04 -2.02
CA ILE A 84 8.34 6.18 -2.41
C ILE A 84 8.03 5.40 -3.70
N PHE A 85 9.04 5.07 -4.50
CA PHE A 85 8.87 4.32 -5.76
C PHE A 85 7.77 4.92 -6.66
N LYS A 86 7.99 6.15 -7.14
CA LYS A 86 7.03 6.89 -7.98
C LYS A 86 6.58 6.09 -9.21
N ASP A 87 7.49 5.29 -9.77
CA ASP A 87 7.27 4.49 -10.98
C ASP A 87 6.79 3.05 -10.72
N ILE A 88 6.36 2.74 -9.48
CA ILE A 88 5.86 1.40 -9.16
C ILE A 88 4.68 1.02 -10.06
N ASP A 89 4.69 -0.21 -10.56
CA ASP A 89 3.55 -0.82 -11.24
C ASP A 89 3.04 -1.98 -10.37
N TYR A 90 1.82 -1.84 -9.85
CA TYR A 90 1.16 -2.88 -9.04
C TYR A 90 1.06 -4.24 -9.77
N ARG A 91 1.21 -4.26 -11.10
CA ARG A 91 1.14 -5.48 -11.91
C ARG A 91 2.28 -6.45 -11.64
N ILE A 92 3.35 -6.05 -10.96
CA ILE A 92 4.39 -6.98 -10.49
C ILE A 92 3.80 -8.10 -9.59
N TYR A 93 2.68 -7.82 -8.90
CA TYR A 93 1.99 -8.79 -8.05
C TYR A 93 1.07 -9.75 -8.84
N GLN A 94 1.03 -9.67 -10.17
CA GLN A 94 0.26 -10.58 -11.04
C GLN A 94 0.93 -11.94 -11.27
N SER A 95 1.95 -12.31 -10.47
CA SER A 95 2.75 -13.54 -10.68
C SER A 95 1.90 -14.69 -11.22
N LYS A 96 2.41 -15.29 -12.30
CA LYS A 96 1.87 -16.53 -12.84
C LYS A 96 1.91 -17.58 -11.73
N ASP A 97 0.81 -18.30 -11.58
CA ASP A 97 0.81 -19.50 -10.74
C ASP A 97 1.81 -20.48 -11.41
N TYR A 98 2.90 -20.81 -10.71
CA TYR A 98 3.89 -21.81 -11.13
C TYR A 98 3.38 -23.21 -10.84
#